data_AF-A0A9P0JV34-F1
#
_entry.id   AF-A0A9P0JV34-F1
#
_cell.length_a   1.000
_cell.length_b   1.000
_cell.length_c   1.000
_cell.angle_alpha   90.00
_cell.angle_beta   90.00
_cell.angle_gamma   90.00
#
_symmetry.space_group_name_H-M   'P 1'
#
loop_
_entity.id
_entity.type
_entity.pdbx_description
1 polymer ?
#
loop_
_entity_poly.entity_id
_entity_poly.type
_entity_poly.pdbx_seq_one_letter_code
_entity_poly.pdbx_strand_id
1 'polypeptide(L)'
;MLKLKTPTWSQSQLKEAIEAVVTQRMRFTQASARYGIPKGTLYDNILGKSKRMAVLEEAGLTGPEEAAVLEFCCSVSVSPYNRRTKKSLQQVLNFVEKLRRMRDPEFMFTGLSGYRWWWAFCKKHSIVSLYYECDKDGSGTIIREPDSPESIGMNNSM
;
A
#
# COMPACT_ATOMS: atom_id res chain seq x y z
N MET A 1 33.03 11.05 11.32
CA MET A 1 33.01 9.89 10.40
C MET A 1 31.66 9.19 10.54
N LEU A 2 30.77 9.31 9.55
CA LEU A 2 29.52 8.55 9.52
C LEU A 2 29.85 7.13 9.04
N LYS A 3 29.84 6.15 9.95
CA LYS A 3 29.96 4.73 9.60
C LYS A 3 28.72 4.37 8.76
N LEU A 4 28.89 4.22 7.45
CA LEU A 4 27.92 3.55 6.59
C LEU A 4 27.82 2.10 7.08
N LYS A 5 26.82 1.82 7.90
CA LYS A 5 26.51 0.45 8.31
C LYS A 5 26.13 -0.31 7.05
N THR A 6 26.88 -1.35 6.72
CA THR A 6 26.52 -2.29 5.67
C THR A 6 25.09 -2.79 5.94
N PRO A 7 24.19 -2.77 4.95
CA PRO A 7 22.87 -3.34 5.11
C PRO A 7 22.96 -4.77 5.63
N THR A 8 22.19 -5.11 6.66
CA THR A 8 22.09 -6.49 7.17
C THR A 8 21.29 -7.41 6.25
N TRP A 9 20.69 -6.85 5.19
CA TRP A 9 19.85 -7.54 4.23
C TRP A 9 20.54 -7.61 2.86
N SER A 10 20.35 -8.72 2.16
CA SER A 10 20.83 -8.94 0.80
C SER A 10 19.91 -8.28 -0.24
N GLN A 11 20.41 -8.12 -1.48
CA GLN A 11 19.58 -7.64 -2.58
C GLN A 11 18.42 -8.58 -2.93
N SER A 12 18.58 -9.90 -2.72
CA SER A 12 17.49 -10.86 -2.88
C SER A 12 16.37 -10.60 -1.88
N GLN A 13 16.74 -10.39 -0.60
CA GLN A 13 15.78 -10.08 0.45
C GLN A 13 15.03 -8.78 0.18
N LEU A 14 15.70 -7.76 -0.36
CA LEU A 14 15.03 -6.53 -0.78
C LEU A 14 14.04 -6.78 -1.92
N LYS A 15 14.43 -7.54 -2.94
CA LYS A 15 13.55 -7.89 -4.07
C LYS A 15 12.32 -8.67 -3.61
N GLU A 16 12.53 -9.69 -2.77
CA GLU A 16 11.44 -10.50 -2.20
C GLU A 16 10.50 -9.68 -1.32
N ALA A 17 11.04 -8.77 -0.49
CA ALA A 17 10.24 -7.88 0.33
C ALA A 17 9.40 -6.92 -0.52
N ILE A 18 9.99 -6.35 -1.58
CA ILE A 18 9.28 -5.51 -2.54
C ILE A 18 8.15 -6.31 -3.19
N GLU A 19 8.45 -7.51 -3.70
CA GLU A 19 7.48 -8.37 -4.36
C GLU A 19 6.31 -8.71 -3.44
N ALA A 20 6.59 -9.10 -2.19
CA ALA A 20 5.56 -9.41 -1.20
C ALA A 20 4.63 -8.22 -0.90
N VAL A 21 5.18 -6.99 -0.88
CA VAL A 21 4.36 -5.78 -0.66
C VAL A 21 3.53 -5.44 -1.89
N VAL A 22 4.11 -5.47 -3.08
CA VAL A 22 3.43 -5.02 -4.31
C VAL A 22 2.38 -6.01 -4.79
N THR A 23 2.54 -7.29 -4.46
CA THR A 23 1.53 -8.35 -4.66
C THR A 23 0.47 -8.40 -3.56
N GLN A 24 0.52 -7.48 -2.58
CA GLN A 24 -0.39 -7.45 -1.41
C GLN A 24 -0.38 -8.74 -0.58
N ARG A 25 0.72 -9.50 -0.59
CA ARG A 25 0.96 -10.60 0.35
C ARG A 25 1.36 -10.10 1.74
N MET A 26 1.98 -8.91 1.83
CA MET A 26 2.40 -8.30 3.09
C MET A 26 2.18 -6.79 3.11
N ARG A 27 1.96 -6.24 4.31
CA ARG A 27 2.07 -4.80 4.59
C ARG A 27 3.55 -4.38 4.68
N PHE A 28 3.82 -3.09 4.51
CA PHE A 28 5.15 -2.51 4.75
C PHE A 28 5.72 -2.87 6.12
N THR A 29 4.88 -2.87 7.17
CA THR A 29 5.28 -3.24 8.54
C THR A 29 5.69 -4.72 8.63
N GLN A 30 4.88 -5.61 8.06
CA GLN A 30 5.15 -7.05 8.03
C GLN A 30 6.42 -7.37 7.23
N ALA A 31 6.60 -6.78 6.05
CA ALA A 31 7.80 -6.96 5.25
C ALA A 31 9.04 -6.38 5.94
N SER A 32 8.92 -5.20 6.56
CA SER A 32 10.02 -4.60 7.31
C SER A 32 10.52 -5.50 8.45
N ALA A 33 9.60 -6.05 9.23
CA ALA A 33 9.91 -6.96 10.33
C ALA A 33 10.49 -8.30 9.81
N ARG A 34 9.85 -8.92 8.81
CA ARG A 34 10.25 -10.24 8.29
C ARG A 34 11.63 -10.23 7.63
N TYR A 35 11.96 -9.19 6.88
CA TYR A 35 13.21 -9.12 6.11
C TYR A 35 14.30 -8.26 6.78
N GLY A 36 14.01 -7.62 7.92
CA GLY A 36 14.95 -6.72 8.60
C GLY A 36 15.27 -5.45 7.81
N ILE A 37 14.37 -5.02 6.93
CA ILE A 37 14.57 -3.88 6.02
C ILE A 37 13.82 -2.67 6.58
N PRO A 38 14.45 -1.49 6.74
CA PRO A 38 13.75 -0.30 7.21
C PRO A 38 12.55 0.06 6.32
N LYS A 39 11.42 0.43 6.93
CA LYS A 39 10.21 0.88 6.20
C LYS A 39 10.53 1.97 5.18
N GLY A 40 11.34 2.97 5.56
CA GLY A 40 11.75 4.05 4.66
C GLY A 40 12.43 3.54 3.40
N THR A 41 13.31 2.53 3.53
CA THR A 41 13.95 1.86 2.40
C THR A 41 12.92 1.19 1.48
N LEU A 42 11.95 0.45 2.03
CA LEU A 42 10.88 -0.15 1.23
C LEU A 42 10.03 0.91 0.53
N TYR A 43 9.67 2.00 1.24
CA TYR A 43 8.91 3.12 0.68
C TYR A 43 9.65 3.76 -0.50
N ASP A 44 10.94 4.01 -0.38
CA ASP A 44 11.73 4.64 -1.44
C ASP A 44 11.93 3.74 -2.64
N ASN A 45 12.13 2.43 -2.43
CA ASN A 45 12.27 1.47 -3.53
C ASN A 45 10.94 1.25 -4.26
N ILE A 46 9.81 1.23 -3.54
CA ILE A 46 8.50 0.96 -4.12
C ILE A 46 7.88 2.22 -4.74
N LEU A 47 7.88 3.34 -4.02
CA LEU A 47 7.17 4.57 -4.40
C LEU A 47 8.08 5.67 -4.97
N GLY A 48 9.40 5.55 -4.81
CA GLY A 48 10.34 6.62 -5.10
C GLY A 48 10.54 7.58 -3.92
N LYS A 49 11.63 8.35 -4.01
CA LYS A 49 12.08 9.27 -2.94
C LYS A 49 11.26 10.56 -2.86
N SER A 50 10.62 10.98 -3.94
CA SER A 50 9.87 12.23 -4.02
C SER A 50 8.69 12.11 -5.00
N LYS A 51 7.81 13.12 -5.01
CA LYS A 51 6.68 13.26 -5.95
C LYS A 51 5.77 12.02 -6.05
N ARG A 52 5.59 11.29 -4.95
CA ARG A 52 4.81 10.03 -4.92
C ARG A 52 3.34 10.16 -5.37
N MET A 53 2.78 11.37 -5.38
CA MET A 53 1.41 11.64 -5.84
C MET A 53 1.31 11.93 -7.35
N ALA A 54 2.42 12.25 -8.04
CA ALA A 54 2.43 12.62 -9.46
C ALA A 54 1.90 11.50 -10.37
N VAL A 55 2.02 10.24 -9.92
CA VAL A 55 1.49 9.07 -10.60
C VAL A 55 -0.03 9.13 -10.85
N LEU A 56 -0.79 9.93 -10.07
CA LEU A 56 -2.21 10.14 -10.32
C LEU A 56 -2.46 10.95 -11.59
N GLU A 57 -1.63 11.96 -11.84
CA GLU A 57 -1.68 12.79 -13.04
C GLU A 57 -1.19 12.00 -14.25
N GLU A 58 -0.12 11.22 -14.09
CA GLU A 58 0.43 10.33 -15.13
C GLU A 58 -0.59 9.28 -15.61
N ALA A 59 -1.43 8.76 -14.71
CA ALA A 59 -2.50 7.84 -15.09
C ALA A 59 -3.60 8.52 -15.93
N GLY A 60 -3.74 9.85 -15.85
CA GLY A 60 -4.61 10.64 -16.72
C GLY A 60 -6.10 10.31 -16.57
N LEU A 61 -6.54 9.92 -15.37
CA LEU A 61 -7.97 9.73 -15.08
C LEU A 61 -8.70 11.07 -14.99
N THR A 62 -9.83 11.16 -15.68
CA THR A 62 -10.77 12.27 -15.56
C THR A 62 -11.55 12.16 -14.24
N GLY A 63 -12.14 13.27 -13.79
CA GLY A 63 -12.98 13.28 -12.58
C GLY A 63 -14.08 12.20 -12.57
N PRO A 64 -14.84 12.00 -13.68
CA PRO A 64 -15.83 10.93 -13.76
C PRO A 64 -15.25 9.52 -13.70
N GLU A 65 -14.12 9.26 -14.37
CA GLU A 65 -13.43 7.96 -14.28
C GLU A 65 -12.93 7.71 -12.86
N GLU A 66 -12.38 8.74 -12.21
CA GLU A 66 -11.91 8.67 -10.82
C GLU A 66 -13.06 8.34 -9.85
N ALA A 67 -14.22 8.97 -10.04
CA ALA A 67 -15.43 8.68 -9.28
C ALA A 67 -15.93 7.24 -9.51
N ALA A 68 -15.89 6.75 -10.76
CA ALA A 68 -16.24 5.37 -11.08
C ALA A 68 -15.31 4.36 -10.38
N VAL A 69 -14.01 4.65 -10.29
CA VAL A 69 -13.06 3.79 -9.56
C VAL A 69 -13.35 3.81 -8.06
N LEU A 70 -13.70 4.96 -7.49
CA LEU A 70 -14.12 5.06 -6.10
C LEU A 70 -15.34 4.19 -5.79
N GLU A 71 -16.37 4.29 -6.62
CA GLU A 71 -17.60 3.50 -6.52
C GLU A 71 -17.31 2.00 -6.67
N PHE A 72 -16.45 1.63 -7.61
CA PHE A 72 -16.02 0.24 -7.78
C PHE A 72 -15.28 -0.30 -6.55
N CYS A 73 -14.46 0.52 -5.89
CA CYS A 73 -13.64 0.12 -4.74
C CYS A 73 -14.43 0.03 -3.44
N CYS A 74 -15.32 1.00 -3.18
CA CYS A 74 -15.99 1.17 -1.90
C CYS A 74 -17.49 1.02 -2.08
N SER A 75 -18.11 0.03 -1.43
CA SER A 75 -19.57 0.04 -1.26
C SER A 75 -19.95 1.36 -0.60
N VAL A 76 -20.79 2.15 -1.26
CA VAL A 76 -21.22 3.48 -0.81
C VAL A 76 -21.95 3.33 0.53
N SER A 77 -21.19 3.39 1.63
CA SER A 77 -21.71 3.38 2.99
C SER A 77 -21.42 4.75 3.60
N VAL A 78 -22.48 5.58 3.53
CA VAL A 78 -22.93 6.78 4.27
C VAL A 78 -21.96 7.72 5.00
N SER A 79 -20.67 7.42 5.17
CA SER A 79 -19.72 8.32 5.82
C SER A 79 -18.41 8.43 5.03
N PRO A 80 -18.00 9.64 4.61
CA PRO A 80 -16.80 9.86 3.80
C PRO A 80 -15.50 9.45 4.51
N TYR A 81 -15.55 9.14 5.81
CA TYR A 81 -14.39 8.87 6.67
C TYR A 81 -14.05 7.39 6.85
N ASN A 82 -14.86 6.45 6.35
CA ASN A 82 -14.64 5.01 6.58
C ASN A 82 -14.60 4.20 5.27
N ARG A 83 -14.01 4.76 4.22
CA ARG A 83 -13.87 4.08 2.93
C ARG A 83 -12.94 2.89 3.04
N ARG A 84 -13.48 1.70 2.79
CA ARG A 84 -12.77 0.43 2.86
C ARG A 84 -13.00 -0.35 1.58
N THR A 85 -11.96 -1.01 1.11
CA THR A 85 -12.04 -1.88 -0.07
C THR A 85 -11.61 -3.29 0.28
N LYS A 86 -12.37 -4.26 -0.24
CA LYS A 86 -12.03 -5.68 -0.26
C LYS A 86 -11.57 -6.13 -1.66
N LYS A 87 -11.46 -5.21 -2.62
CA LYS A 87 -10.98 -5.51 -3.97
C LYS A 87 -9.47 -5.72 -3.95
N SER A 88 -8.99 -6.69 -4.71
CA SER A 88 -7.55 -6.85 -4.94
C SER A 88 -7.00 -5.73 -5.80
N LEU A 89 -5.70 -5.45 -5.67
CA LEU A 89 -4.99 -4.52 -6.54
C LEU A 89 -5.23 -4.87 -8.01
N GLN A 90 -5.10 -6.15 -8.38
CA GLN A 90 -5.31 -6.60 -9.75
C GLN A 90 -6.73 -6.29 -10.25
N GLN A 91 -7.77 -6.49 -9.43
CA GLN A 91 -9.14 -6.13 -9.80
C GLN A 91 -9.29 -4.64 -10.04
N VAL A 92 -8.68 -3.80 -9.20
CA VAL A 92 -8.72 -2.34 -9.36
C VAL A 92 -7.93 -1.90 -10.60
N LEU A 93 -6.72 -2.41 -10.80
CA LEU A 93 -5.90 -2.05 -11.96
C LEU A 93 -6.59 -2.45 -13.27
N ASN A 94 -7.16 -3.65 -13.35
CA ASN A 94 -7.91 -4.09 -14.53
C ASN A 94 -9.10 -3.17 -14.82
N PHE A 95 -9.80 -2.70 -13.78
CA PHE A 95 -10.91 -1.77 -13.93
C PHE A 95 -10.44 -0.40 -14.48
N VAL A 96 -9.34 0.13 -13.93
CA VAL A 96 -8.73 1.39 -14.37
C VAL A 96 -8.22 1.30 -15.80
N GLU A 97 -7.53 0.21 -16.15
CA GLU A 97 -7.06 -0.03 -17.52
C GLU A 97 -8.23 -0.10 -18.49
N LYS A 98 -9.32 -0.79 -18.14
CA LYS A 98 -10.52 -0.84 -18.98
C LYS A 98 -11.11 0.55 -19.22
N LEU A 99 -11.15 1.42 -18.22
CA LEU A 99 -11.60 2.81 -18.37
C LEU A 99 -10.68 3.60 -19.31
N ARG A 100 -9.36 3.55 -19.07
CA ARG A 100 -8.38 4.31 -19.86
C ARG A 100 -8.27 3.83 -21.31
N ARG A 101 -8.42 2.52 -21.55
CA ARG A 101 -8.42 1.93 -22.90
C ARG A 101 -9.54 2.41 -23.81
N MET A 102 -10.60 3.02 -23.26
CA MET A 102 -11.61 3.70 -24.06
C MET A 102 -11.07 4.93 -24.81
N ARG A 103 -10.01 5.55 -24.30
CA ARG A 103 -9.37 6.75 -24.87
C ARG A 103 -7.95 6.47 -25.39
N ASP A 104 -7.30 5.46 -24.84
CA ASP A 104 -5.91 5.10 -25.11
C ASP A 104 -5.76 3.56 -25.10
N PRO A 105 -6.01 2.89 -26.24
CA PRO A 105 -6.10 1.42 -26.31
C PRO A 105 -4.87 0.68 -25.81
N GLU A 106 -3.69 1.30 -25.89
CA GLU A 106 -2.41 0.72 -25.47
C GLU A 106 -2.11 0.97 -23.99
N PHE A 107 -2.99 1.67 -23.26
CA PHE A 107 -2.79 1.95 -21.85
C PHE A 107 -2.75 0.66 -21.02
N MET A 108 -1.67 0.50 -20.26
CA MET A 108 -1.51 -0.54 -19.26
C MET A 108 -0.55 -0.08 -18.16
N PHE A 109 -0.76 -0.57 -16.94
CA PHE A 109 0.24 -0.42 -15.90
C PHE A 109 1.40 -1.40 -16.12
N THR A 110 2.62 -0.96 -15.85
CA THR A 110 3.84 -1.76 -16.04
C THR A 110 4.73 -1.66 -14.80
N GLY A 111 5.35 -2.77 -14.43
CA GLY A 111 6.21 -2.86 -13.26
C GLY A 111 5.50 -2.34 -11.99
N LEU A 112 6.06 -1.31 -11.37
CA LEU A 112 5.54 -0.73 -10.12
C LEU A 112 4.50 0.37 -10.33
N SER A 113 4.22 0.82 -11.56
CA SER A 113 3.36 1.98 -11.79
C SER A 113 1.93 1.75 -11.28
N GLY A 114 1.38 0.55 -11.45
CA GLY A 114 0.06 0.19 -10.92
C GLY A 114 -0.01 0.24 -9.39
N TYR A 115 0.99 -0.33 -8.70
CA TYR A 115 1.04 -0.26 -7.23
C TYR A 115 1.21 1.18 -6.73
N ARG A 116 2.09 1.97 -7.37
CA ARG A 116 2.32 3.38 -7.03
C ARG A 116 1.05 4.19 -7.19
N TRP A 117 0.35 4.01 -8.31
CA TRP A 117 -0.93 4.63 -8.57
C TRP A 117 -1.95 4.26 -7.50
N TRP A 118 -2.08 2.96 -7.19
CA TRP A 118 -3.02 2.49 -6.18
C TRP A 118 -2.72 3.05 -4.78
N TRP A 119 -1.45 3.11 -4.38
CA TRP A 119 -1.04 3.72 -3.13
C TRP A 119 -1.44 5.21 -3.08
N ALA A 120 -1.17 5.95 -4.14
CA ALA A 120 -1.51 7.38 -4.22
C ALA A 120 -3.03 7.58 -4.22
N PHE A 121 -3.78 6.72 -4.91
CA PHE A 121 -5.22 6.76 -4.99
C PHE A 121 -5.86 6.50 -3.61
N CYS A 122 -5.39 5.46 -2.91
CA CYS A 122 -5.82 5.19 -1.54
C CYS A 122 -5.54 6.38 -0.61
N LYS A 123 -4.36 7.02 -0.76
CA LYS A 123 -3.99 8.17 0.04
C LYS A 123 -4.86 9.40 -0.24
N LYS A 124 -5.13 9.71 -1.52
CA LYS A 124 -5.97 10.85 -1.94
C LYS A 124 -7.39 10.73 -1.39
N HIS A 125 -7.92 9.51 -1.34
CA HIS A 125 -9.32 9.25 -0.99
C HIS A 125 -9.55 8.65 0.40
N SER A 126 -8.49 8.58 1.21
CA SER A 126 -8.51 7.99 2.54
C SER A 126 -9.08 6.56 2.56
N ILE A 127 -8.74 5.76 1.55
CA ILE A 127 -9.19 4.37 1.43
C ILE A 127 -8.29 3.47 2.26
N VAL A 128 -8.90 2.65 3.09
CA VAL A 128 -8.22 1.56 3.80
C VAL A 128 -8.39 0.27 3.00
N SER A 129 -7.30 -0.23 2.43
CA SER A 129 -7.26 -1.56 1.81
C SER A 129 -7.34 -2.64 2.90
N LEU A 130 -8.40 -3.45 2.84
CA LEU A 130 -8.55 -4.65 3.66
C LEU A 130 -8.10 -5.91 2.93
N TYR A 131 -7.90 -5.84 1.62
CA TYR A 131 -7.48 -7.00 0.83
C TYR A 131 -6.01 -7.36 1.08
N TYR A 132 -5.78 -8.61 1.49
CA TYR A 132 -4.48 -9.26 1.52
C TYR A 132 -4.63 -10.71 1.07
N GLU A 133 -3.67 -11.20 0.28
CA GLU A 133 -3.76 -12.54 -0.30
C GLU A 133 -3.69 -13.66 0.75
N CYS A 134 -3.05 -13.40 1.90
CA CYS A 134 -2.94 -14.32 3.03
C CYS A 134 -4.30 -14.62 3.71
N ASP A 135 -5.34 -13.80 3.51
CA ASP A 135 -6.65 -14.01 4.14
C ASP A 135 -7.45 -15.19 3.53
N LYS A 136 -6.94 -15.81 2.46
CA LYS A 136 -7.55 -17.00 1.83
C LYS A 136 -7.27 -18.29 2.60
N ASP A 137 -6.18 -18.33 3.36
CA ASP A 137 -5.84 -19.46 4.22
C ASP A 137 -6.30 -19.11 5.64
N GLY A 138 -7.34 -19.78 6.12
CA GLY A 138 -7.95 -19.58 7.45
C GLY A 138 -7.06 -19.99 8.64
N SER A 139 -5.79 -19.59 8.65
CA SER A 139 -4.85 -19.71 9.76
C SER A 139 -4.36 -18.32 10.17
N GLY A 140 -5.29 -17.48 10.60
CA GLY A 140 -4.98 -16.22 11.26
C GLY A 140 -4.29 -16.48 12.60
N THR A 141 -2.96 -16.63 12.60
CA THR A 141 -2.18 -16.42 13.82
C THR A 141 -2.32 -14.94 14.16
N ILE A 142 -3.21 -14.64 15.12
CA ILE A 142 -3.28 -13.35 15.79
C ILE A 142 -1.93 -13.16 16.49
N ILE A 143 -0.98 -12.53 15.81
CA ILE A 143 0.16 -11.93 16.49
C ILE A 143 -0.41 -10.71 17.18
N ARG A 144 -0.78 -10.89 18.45
CA ARG A 144 -1.02 -9.78 19.37
C ARG A 144 0.27 -8.95 19.39
N GLU A 145 0.19 -7.70 18.95
CA GLU A 145 1.26 -6.74 19.19
C GLU A 145 1.46 -6.68 20.72
N PRO A 146 2.69 -6.80 21.25
CA PRO A 146 2.93 -6.46 22.64
C PRO A 146 2.66 -4.96 22.80
N ASP A 147 1.80 -4.63 23.77
CA ASP A 147 1.51 -3.26 24.14
C ASP A 147 2.82 -2.46 24.30
N SER A 148 2.83 -1.27 23.70
CA SER A 148 3.92 -0.31 23.80
C SER A 148 4.27 -0.07 25.27
N PRO A 149 5.56 -0.12 25.67
CA PRO A 149 5.97 0.17 27.03
C PRO A 149 6.01 1.68 27.27
N GLU A 150 4.86 2.33 27.31
CA GLU A 150 4.71 3.69 27.84
C GLU A 150 3.49 3.78 28.76
N SER A 151 3.54 3.05 29.87
CA SER A 151 2.79 3.40 31.07
C SER A 151 3.61 3.00 32.30
N ILE A 152 4.80 3.60 32.43
CA ILE A 152 5.46 3.72 33.72
C ILE A 152 4.69 4.78 34.50
N GLY A 153 4.18 4.39 35.65
CA GLY A 153 3.28 5.17 36.48
C GLY A 153 3.87 6.50 36.95
N MET A 154 2.98 7.47 37.07
CA MET A 154 3.14 8.61 37.97
C MET A 154 2.05 8.51 39.03
N ASN A 155 2.42 7.80 40.09
CA ASN A 155 2.01 7.99 41.46
C ASN A 155 2.17 9.47 41.87
N ASN A 156 1.06 10.19 42.03
CA ASN A 156 1.05 11.40 42.86
C ASN A 156 0.14 11.15 44.06
N SER A 157 0.76 10.77 45.17
CA SER A 157 0.28 11.04 46.51
C SER A 157 0.97 12.30 47.02
N MET A 158 0.21 13.38 47.19
CA MET A 158 0.19 14.30 48.34
C MET A 158 -0.85 15.38 48.09
#